data_AF-A0A199UTE9-F1
#
_entry.id   AF-A0A199UTE9-F1
#
_cell.length_a   1.000
_cell.length_b   1.000
_cell.length_c   1.000
_cell.angle_alpha   90.00
_cell.angle_beta   90.00
_cell.angle_gamma   90.00
#
_symmetry.space_group_name_H-M   'P 1'
#
loop_
_entity.id
_entity.type
_entity.pdbx_description
1 polymer ?
#
loop_
_entity_poly.entity_id
_entity_poly.type
_entity_poly.pdbx_seq_one_letter_code
_entity_poly.pdbx_strand_id
1 'polypeptide(L)'
;MLQSKSFVKKTKQGRVVKVVREHYLRDDIYCGAPSCAVCDASAARLSPSASTIVIVDTNVVLNQIDLLENPAIEDVVVLSVVLEEVKNKNLAVYNRIKALCTNAARKFFVFSNEYHRQDSDTYVKEMVGESPNDRNDRAIRVAARWYQSHLGGRTKVLLITNDRENKRKAIEEGLSAESVESYVRSLAQPALLDLVVLPTSQDVGMEEVEDIRPSKKKIIYSEHKPMSEITSGLLHGIYHQGKLRVNRYNPFEAYVGSESIGDEIVIYGRANMNRAFDGDIVAVELLPQDQWHEGKSLIAADDEEDEEEDVRLAPSSADDAPRNTNLVQSTPASTAYVSTRPVGRVVGIIKRNWNSQDLRHLRVFSVDLLIIVLNNVQSDIADVTNFVHPGTPLDEEAAQRGTSVYLVERRIDMLPKPLTEDICSLRSDVERLAFSVIW
;
A
#
# COMPACT_ATOMS: atom_id res chain seq x y z
N MET A 1 -39.58 -8.72 13.48
CA MET A 1 -39.20 -9.29 14.80
C MET A 1 -37.91 -8.64 15.28
N LEU A 2 -37.76 -8.38 16.58
CA LEU A 2 -36.54 -7.77 17.14
C LEU A 2 -35.65 -8.84 17.77
N GLN A 3 -34.36 -8.82 17.46
CA GLN A 3 -33.32 -9.62 18.12
C GLN A 3 -32.24 -8.69 18.67
N SER A 4 -31.63 -9.05 19.80
CA SER A 4 -30.47 -8.32 20.34
C SER A 4 -29.18 -9.05 19.96
N LYS A 5 -28.31 -8.43 19.18
CA LYS A 5 -26.96 -8.94 18.89
C LYS A 5 -25.96 -8.29 19.83
N SER A 6 -25.25 -9.09 20.63
CA SER A 6 -24.20 -8.58 21.52
C SER A 6 -22.84 -9.13 21.13
N PHE A 7 -21.84 -8.27 20.98
CA PHE A 7 -20.47 -8.68 20.69
C PHE A 7 -19.49 -7.84 21.51
N VAL A 8 -18.28 -8.36 21.71
CA VAL A 8 -17.22 -7.69 22.46
C VAL A 8 -16.24 -7.05 21.46
N LYS A 9 -15.88 -5.78 21.66
CA LYS A 9 -14.87 -5.09 20.86
C LYS A 9 -13.77 -4.50 21.75
N LYS A 10 -12.53 -4.58 21.27
CA LYS A 10 -11.40 -3.84 21.85
C LYS A 10 -11.35 -2.44 21.22
N THR A 11 -11.33 -1.39 22.03
CA THR A 11 -11.22 -0.01 21.55
C THR A 11 -9.78 0.29 21.11
N LYS A 12 -9.59 1.40 20.38
CA LYS A 12 -8.24 1.88 20.01
C LYS A 12 -7.32 2.11 21.23
N GLN A 13 -7.89 2.35 22.41
CA GLN A 13 -7.17 2.51 23.68
C GLN A 13 -6.99 1.20 24.46
N GLY A 14 -7.29 0.06 23.84
CA GLY A 14 -7.14 -1.26 24.45
C GLY A 14 -8.23 -1.69 25.43
N ARG A 15 -9.24 -0.85 25.69
CA ARG A 15 -10.36 -1.20 26.58
C ARG A 15 -11.31 -2.19 25.91
N VAL A 16 -11.78 -3.17 26.64
CA VAL A 16 -12.74 -4.16 26.17
C VAL A 16 -14.15 -3.67 26.50
N VAL A 17 -15.00 -3.52 25.48
CA VAL A 17 -16.37 -3.01 25.62
C VAL A 17 -17.35 -3.99 25.01
N LYS A 18 -18.41 -4.34 25.75
CA LYS A 18 -19.56 -5.09 25.23
C LYS A 18 -20.48 -4.12 24.49
N VAL A 19 -20.72 -4.38 23.21
CA VAL A 19 -21.65 -3.62 22.38
C VAL A 19 -22.90 -4.46 22.20
N VAL A 20 -24.05 -3.88 22.53
CA VAL A 20 -25.37 -4.46 22.25
C VAL A 20 -26.00 -3.64 21.13
N ARG A 21 -26.42 -4.31 20.07
CA ARG A 21 -27.15 -3.71 18.94
C ARG A 21 -28.49 -4.39 18.77
N GLU A 22 -29.50 -3.59 18.48
CA GLU A 22 -30.78 -4.07 18.02
C GLU A 22 -30.66 -4.52 16.56
N HIS A 23 -31.25 -5.69 16.26
CA HIS A 23 -31.24 -6.32 14.96
C HIS A 23 -32.68 -6.62 14.54
N TYR A 24 -33.16 -5.85 13.56
CA TYR A 24 -34.53 -5.88 13.11
C TYR A 24 -34.68 -6.88 11.95
N LEU A 25 -35.51 -7.90 12.17
CA LEU A 25 -35.87 -8.89 11.17
C LEU A 25 -37.17 -8.48 10.47
N ARG A 26 -37.12 -8.46 9.15
CA ARG A 26 -38.13 -8.00 8.20
C ARG A 26 -38.64 -9.15 7.33
N ASP A 27 -39.84 -8.99 6.81
CA ASP A 27 -40.54 -9.92 5.90
C ASP A 27 -40.77 -9.32 4.50
N ASP A 28 -40.42 -8.05 4.30
CA ASP A 28 -40.55 -7.33 3.03
C ASP A 28 -39.26 -7.34 2.19
N ILE A 29 -38.38 -8.33 2.41
CA ILE A 29 -37.16 -8.50 1.61
C ILE A 29 -37.48 -9.37 0.40
N TYR A 30 -37.30 -8.81 -0.79
CA TYR A 30 -37.57 -9.49 -2.05
C TYR A 30 -36.35 -10.26 -2.56
N CYS A 31 -36.59 -11.33 -3.33
CA CYS A 31 -35.54 -12.22 -3.83
C CYS A 31 -34.78 -11.69 -5.07
N GLY A 32 -35.27 -10.62 -5.70
CA GLY A 32 -34.66 -10.00 -6.88
C GLY A 32 -34.88 -10.76 -8.20
N ALA A 33 -35.56 -11.91 -8.16
CA ALA A 33 -35.90 -12.73 -9.31
C ALA A 33 -37.29 -12.34 -9.89
N PRO A 34 -37.39 -11.97 -11.18
CA PRO A 34 -38.68 -11.64 -11.79
C PRO A 34 -39.59 -12.86 -12.00
N SER A 35 -39.03 -14.07 -11.96
CA SER A 35 -39.76 -15.34 -12.05
C SER A 35 -40.50 -15.71 -10.74
N CYS A 36 -40.30 -14.94 -9.67
CA CYS A 36 -40.96 -15.15 -8.40
C CYS A 36 -42.42 -14.69 -8.45
N ALA A 37 -43.33 -15.54 -7.93
CA ALA A 37 -44.76 -15.23 -7.85
C ALA A 37 -45.18 -14.55 -6.53
N VAL A 38 -44.27 -14.46 -5.55
CA VAL A 38 -44.56 -14.00 -4.18
C VAL A 38 -43.96 -12.62 -3.89
N CYS A 39 -42.75 -12.36 -4.39
CA CYS A 39 -42.04 -11.10 -4.16
C CYS A 39 -42.47 -10.01 -5.16
N ASP A 40 -42.29 -8.75 -4.77
CA ASP A 40 -42.46 -7.62 -5.68
C ASP A 40 -41.40 -7.67 -6.81
N ALA A 41 -41.88 -7.71 -8.06
CA ALA A 41 -41.06 -7.77 -9.26
C ALA A 41 -40.56 -6.38 -9.71
N SER A 42 -41.06 -5.28 -9.13
CA SER A 42 -40.73 -3.91 -9.52
C SER A 42 -39.23 -3.57 -9.36
N ALA A 43 -38.57 -4.23 -8.40
CA ALA A 43 -37.15 -4.05 -8.07
C ALA A 43 -36.29 -5.26 -8.47
N ALA A 44 -36.82 -6.17 -9.30
CA ALA A 44 -36.07 -7.33 -9.80
C ALA A 44 -34.87 -6.89 -10.65
N ARG A 45 -33.70 -7.48 -10.40
CA ARG A 45 -32.45 -7.20 -11.14
C ARG A 45 -31.90 -8.41 -11.88
N LEU A 46 -32.40 -9.60 -11.57
CA LEU A 46 -32.03 -10.85 -12.24
C LEU A 46 -32.85 -11.00 -13.53
N SER A 47 -32.38 -11.85 -14.44
CA SER A 47 -33.03 -12.10 -15.72
C SER A 47 -34.34 -12.87 -15.55
N PRO A 48 -35.40 -12.53 -16.31
CA PRO A 48 -36.67 -13.26 -16.28
C PRO A 48 -36.57 -14.69 -16.85
N SER A 49 -35.58 -14.95 -17.71
CA SER A 49 -35.28 -16.25 -18.31
C SER A 49 -34.04 -16.92 -17.71
N ALA A 50 -33.60 -16.50 -16.52
CA ALA A 50 -32.44 -17.10 -15.88
C ALA A 50 -32.69 -18.60 -15.63
N SER A 51 -31.92 -19.46 -16.31
CA SER A 51 -31.95 -20.91 -16.09
C SER A 51 -31.25 -21.28 -14.78
N THR A 52 -30.22 -20.51 -14.42
CA THR A 52 -29.41 -20.69 -13.21
C THR A 52 -29.20 -19.35 -12.50
N ILE A 53 -29.42 -19.31 -11.19
CA ILE A 53 -29.04 -18.20 -10.31
C ILE A 53 -27.83 -18.64 -9.51
N VAL A 54 -26.80 -17.83 -9.53
CA VAL A 54 -25.53 -18.10 -8.85
C VAL A 54 -25.49 -17.38 -7.52
N ILE A 55 -25.26 -18.12 -6.42
CA ILE A 55 -24.95 -17.54 -5.11
C ILE A 55 -23.45 -17.68 -4.90
N VAL A 56 -22.77 -16.56 -4.66
CA VAL A 56 -21.32 -16.53 -4.46
C VAL A 56 -20.96 -16.57 -2.98
N ASP A 57 -19.90 -17.32 -2.68
CA ASP A 57 -19.25 -17.35 -1.37
C ASP A 57 -18.23 -16.19 -1.20
N THR A 58 -17.84 -15.88 0.04
CA THR A 58 -16.89 -14.81 0.37
C THR A 58 -15.56 -15.02 -0.34
N ASN A 59 -14.98 -16.22 -0.27
CA ASN A 59 -13.67 -16.50 -0.88
C ASN A 59 -13.67 -16.38 -2.40
N VAL A 60 -14.82 -16.62 -3.03
CA VAL A 60 -15.00 -16.42 -4.48
C VAL A 60 -14.96 -14.93 -4.81
N VAL A 61 -15.65 -14.09 -4.04
CA VAL A 61 -15.63 -12.64 -4.27
C VAL A 61 -14.25 -12.05 -4.01
N LEU A 62 -13.52 -12.54 -2.99
CA LEU A 62 -12.18 -12.05 -2.67
C LEU A 62 -11.15 -12.38 -3.75
N ASN A 63 -11.13 -13.63 -4.21
CA ASN A 63 -10.03 -14.13 -5.05
C ASN A 63 -10.37 -14.16 -6.55
N GLN A 64 -11.64 -13.98 -6.93
CA GLN A 64 -12.12 -14.13 -8.31
C GLN A 64 -12.96 -12.93 -8.78
N ILE A 65 -12.69 -11.73 -8.24
CA ILE A 65 -13.46 -10.53 -8.59
C ILE A 65 -13.37 -10.20 -10.09
N ASP A 66 -12.21 -10.45 -10.72
CA ASP A 66 -12.01 -10.21 -12.15
C ASP A 66 -12.90 -11.12 -13.02
N LEU A 67 -13.08 -12.38 -12.59
CA LEU A 67 -14.02 -13.31 -13.22
C LEU A 67 -15.46 -12.83 -13.07
N LEU A 68 -15.85 -12.31 -11.89
CA LEU A 68 -17.19 -11.77 -11.65
C LEU A 68 -17.48 -10.48 -12.42
N GLU A 69 -16.46 -9.72 -12.81
CA GLU A 69 -16.59 -8.54 -13.67
C GLU A 69 -16.81 -8.92 -15.15
N ASN A 70 -16.45 -10.13 -15.56
CA ASN A 70 -16.65 -10.59 -16.93
C ASN A 70 -18.15 -10.65 -17.29
N PRO A 71 -18.59 -10.11 -18.45
CA PRO A 71 -19.99 -10.14 -18.88
C PRO A 71 -20.56 -11.54 -19.11
N ALA A 72 -19.74 -12.58 -19.22
CA ALA A 72 -20.22 -13.95 -19.29
C ALA A 72 -20.90 -14.42 -17.98
N ILE A 73 -20.58 -13.78 -16.85
CA ILE A 73 -21.17 -14.11 -15.55
C ILE A 73 -22.33 -13.15 -15.26
N GLU A 74 -23.54 -13.69 -15.37
CA GLU A 74 -24.79 -12.98 -15.12
C GLU A 74 -25.64 -13.71 -14.07
N ASP A 75 -26.69 -13.05 -13.58
CA ASP A 75 -27.67 -13.61 -12.63
C ASP A 75 -27.05 -14.07 -11.30
N VAL A 76 -26.23 -13.18 -10.71
CA VAL A 76 -25.51 -13.42 -9.46
C VAL A 76 -26.22 -12.77 -8.28
N VAL A 77 -26.45 -13.55 -7.23
CA VAL A 77 -26.94 -13.09 -5.93
C VAL A 77 -25.77 -13.02 -4.95
N VAL A 78 -25.52 -11.82 -4.42
CA VAL A 78 -24.53 -11.57 -3.39
C VAL A 78 -25.24 -11.38 -2.06
N LEU A 79 -24.87 -12.16 -1.06
CA LEU A 79 -25.49 -12.09 0.26
C LEU A 79 -24.91 -10.94 1.10
N SER A 80 -25.72 -10.35 1.97
CA SER A 80 -25.27 -9.27 2.86
C SER A 80 -24.15 -9.72 3.81
N VAL A 81 -24.16 -10.98 4.25
CA VAL A 81 -23.08 -11.56 5.06
C VAL A 81 -21.75 -11.58 4.29
N VAL A 82 -21.79 -11.94 3.00
CA VAL A 82 -20.63 -11.98 2.11
C VAL A 82 -20.09 -10.57 1.90
N LEU A 83 -20.94 -9.58 1.61
CA LEU A 83 -20.50 -8.19 1.42
C LEU A 83 -19.84 -7.59 2.66
N GLU A 84 -20.39 -7.84 3.85
CA GLU A 84 -19.81 -7.31 5.10
C GLU A 84 -18.47 -8.00 5.41
N GLU A 85 -18.34 -9.28 5.10
CA GLU A 85 -17.07 -10.00 5.28
C GLU A 85 -15.99 -9.50 4.29
N VAL A 86 -16.33 -9.35 3.01
CA VAL A 86 -15.43 -8.79 1.99
C VAL A 86 -14.99 -7.39 2.38
N LYS A 87 -15.91 -6.53 2.84
CA LYS A 87 -15.60 -5.17 3.29
C LYS A 87 -14.59 -5.13 4.44
N ASN A 88 -14.68 -6.09 5.36
CA ASN A 88 -13.77 -6.17 6.51
C ASN A 88 -12.40 -6.75 6.14
N LYS A 89 -12.33 -7.59 5.11
CA LYS A 89 -11.08 -8.20 4.62
C LYS A 89 -10.35 -7.33 3.59
N ASN A 90 -11.03 -6.88 2.53
CA ASN A 90 -10.45 -6.08 1.45
C ASN A 90 -11.46 -5.01 0.96
N LEU A 91 -11.19 -3.75 1.32
CA LEU A 91 -12.06 -2.62 0.96
C LEU A 91 -12.07 -2.32 -0.56
N ALA A 92 -10.97 -2.57 -1.26
CA ALA A 92 -10.89 -2.36 -2.70
C ALA A 92 -11.82 -3.33 -3.45
N VAL A 93 -11.75 -4.62 -3.12
CA VAL A 93 -12.64 -5.65 -3.68
C VAL A 93 -14.10 -5.35 -3.33
N TYR A 94 -14.39 -4.91 -2.11
CA TYR A 94 -15.74 -4.47 -1.71
C TYR A 94 -16.28 -3.34 -2.60
N ASN A 95 -15.47 -2.32 -2.89
CA ASN A 95 -15.89 -1.22 -3.75
C ASN A 95 -16.18 -1.71 -5.18
N ARG A 96 -15.38 -2.65 -5.70
CA ARG A 96 -15.59 -3.27 -7.02
C ARG A 96 -16.88 -4.06 -7.09
N ILE A 97 -17.12 -5.01 -6.17
CA ILE A 97 -18.36 -5.80 -6.13
C ILE A 97 -19.60 -4.93 -5.87
N LYS A 98 -19.48 -3.86 -5.07
CA LYS A 98 -20.56 -2.90 -4.86
C LYS A 98 -20.89 -2.12 -6.13
N ALA A 99 -19.88 -1.74 -6.93
CA ALA A 99 -20.09 -1.10 -8.22
C ALA A 99 -20.82 -2.03 -9.20
N LEU A 100 -20.44 -3.33 -9.24
CA LEU A 100 -21.15 -4.35 -10.02
C LEU A 100 -22.61 -4.47 -9.60
N CYS A 101 -22.89 -4.53 -8.30
CA CYS A 101 -24.25 -4.63 -7.77
C CYS A 101 -25.09 -3.39 -8.03
N THR A 102 -24.47 -2.21 -8.20
CA THR A 102 -25.18 -0.94 -8.44
C THR A 102 -25.50 -0.73 -9.93
N ASN A 103 -24.66 -1.27 -10.81
CA ASN A 103 -24.83 -1.16 -12.25
C ASN A 103 -26.01 -2.00 -12.75
N ALA A 104 -27.06 -1.36 -13.26
CA ALA A 104 -28.26 -2.04 -13.76
C ALA A 104 -28.02 -2.90 -15.01
N ALA A 105 -26.95 -2.64 -15.78
CA ALA A 105 -26.57 -3.50 -16.91
C ALA A 105 -25.98 -4.83 -16.43
N ARG A 106 -25.49 -4.88 -15.19
CA ARG A 106 -25.01 -6.10 -14.55
C ARG A 106 -26.17 -6.71 -13.76
N LYS A 107 -26.48 -7.97 -14.03
CA LYS A 107 -27.55 -8.72 -13.36
C LYS A 107 -27.09 -9.23 -11.99
N PHE A 108 -26.63 -8.30 -11.14
CA PHE A 108 -26.14 -8.56 -9.80
C PHE A 108 -27.17 -8.04 -8.80
N PHE A 109 -27.55 -8.90 -7.85
CA PHE A 109 -28.55 -8.59 -6.84
C PHE A 109 -27.99 -8.80 -5.44
N VAL A 110 -28.21 -7.84 -4.54
CA VAL A 110 -27.81 -7.95 -3.14
C VAL A 110 -28.99 -8.42 -2.30
N PHE A 111 -28.88 -9.63 -1.75
CA PHE A 111 -29.90 -10.18 -0.88
C PHE A 111 -29.53 -9.98 0.60
N SER A 112 -30.42 -9.30 1.33
CA SER A 112 -30.23 -8.93 2.73
C SER A 112 -30.59 -10.08 3.69
N ASN A 113 -29.88 -11.20 3.58
CA ASN A 113 -30.13 -12.42 4.36
C ASN A 113 -30.08 -12.22 5.89
N GLU A 114 -29.24 -11.29 6.39
CA GLU A 114 -29.14 -11.03 7.82
C GLU A 114 -30.43 -10.40 8.39
N TYR A 115 -31.18 -9.64 7.59
CA TYR A 115 -32.36 -8.91 8.07
C TYR A 115 -33.67 -9.63 7.76
N HIS A 116 -33.63 -10.85 7.25
CA HIS A 116 -34.84 -11.61 6.88
C HIS A 116 -35.38 -12.42 8.07
N ARG A 117 -36.70 -12.62 8.17
CA ARG A 117 -37.36 -13.22 9.34
C ARG A 117 -36.86 -14.64 9.67
N GLN A 118 -36.81 -14.95 10.96
CA GLN A 118 -36.26 -16.18 11.54
C GLN A 118 -37.20 -17.40 11.44
N ASP A 119 -38.52 -17.21 11.54
CA ASP A 119 -39.48 -18.35 11.55
C ASP A 119 -39.77 -18.92 10.15
N SER A 120 -39.16 -18.32 9.12
CA SER A 120 -39.12 -18.79 7.73
C SER A 120 -38.04 -18.00 6.98
N ASP A 121 -36.76 -18.31 7.22
CA ASP A 121 -35.96 -18.96 6.16
C ASP A 121 -34.48 -18.58 5.99
N THR A 122 -33.94 -17.42 6.41
CA THR A 122 -32.52 -17.11 6.10
C THR A 122 -31.63 -16.51 7.20
N TYR A 123 -32.19 -15.98 8.29
CA TYR A 123 -31.37 -15.47 9.40
C TYR A 123 -30.82 -16.59 10.29
N VAL A 124 -29.52 -16.54 10.56
CA VAL A 124 -28.78 -17.55 11.33
C VAL A 124 -28.21 -16.98 12.63
N LYS A 125 -28.58 -17.59 13.77
CA LYS A 125 -27.99 -17.30 15.09
C LYS A 125 -26.66 -18.02 15.28
N GLU A 126 -25.74 -17.39 16.00
CA GLU A 126 -24.46 -17.98 16.42
C GLU A 126 -24.71 -19.17 17.36
N MET A 127 -24.07 -20.31 17.09
CA MET A 127 -24.12 -21.49 17.95
C MET A 127 -22.92 -21.54 18.91
N VAL A 128 -23.09 -22.20 20.05
CA VAL A 128 -22.01 -22.33 21.04
C VAL A 128 -20.87 -23.18 20.47
N GLY A 129 -19.67 -22.61 20.41
CA GLY A 129 -18.46 -23.30 19.90
C GLY A 129 -18.27 -23.23 18.39
N GLU A 130 -19.15 -22.54 17.65
CA GLU A 130 -19.01 -22.32 16.21
C GLU A 130 -18.07 -21.13 15.92
N SER A 131 -17.20 -21.26 14.92
CA SER A 131 -16.35 -20.14 14.48
C SER A 131 -17.18 -19.11 13.68
N PRO A 132 -16.75 -17.83 13.61
CA PRO A 132 -17.42 -16.84 12.76
C PRO A 132 -17.50 -17.27 11.28
N ASN A 133 -16.50 -17.99 10.78
CA ASN A 133 -16.47 -18.50 9.41
C ASN A 133 -17.54 -19.59 9.20
N ASP A 134 -17.58 -20.58 10.08
CA ASP A 134 -18.58 -21.67 10.02
C ASP A 134 -20.02 -21.12 10.06
N ARG A 135 -20.25 -20.09 10.88
CA ARG A 135 -21.53 -19.40 10.97
C ARG A 135 -21.90 -18.72 9.65
N ASN A 136 -20.94 -18.04 9.01
CA ASN A 136 -21.17 -17.37 7.73
C ASN A 136 -21.45 -18.38 6.62
N ASP A 137 -20.67 -19.46 6.53
CA ASP A 137 -20.89 -20.55 5.58
C ASP A 137 -22.27 -21.17 5.75
N ARG A 138 -22.69 -21.37 7.00
CA ARG A 138 -24.04 -21.84 7.31
C ARG A 138 -25.11 -20.83 6.89
N ALA A 139 -24.89 -19.53 7.10
CA ALA A 139 -25.82 -18.49 6.63
C ALA A 139 -25.95 -18.49 5.10
N ILE A 140 -24.85 -18.72 4.37
CA ILE A 140 -24.84 -18.85 2.91
C ILE A 140 -25.63 -20.08 2.46
N ARG A 141 -25.40 -21.24 3.07
CA ARG A 141 -26.14 -22.49 2.77
C ARG A 141 -27.63 -22.38 3.07
N VAL A 142 -28.01 -21.76 4.19
CA VAL A 142 -29.41 -21.53 4.54
C VAL A 142 -30.07 -20.60 3.52
N ALA A 143 -29.39 -19.52 3.10
CA ALA A 143 -29.89 -18.64 2.04
C ALA A 143 -30.06 -19.38 0.70
N ALA A 144 -29.11 -20.22 0.31
CA ALA A 144 -29.21 -21.03 -0.91
C ALA A 144 -30.39 -22.01 -0.86
N ARG A 145 -30.60 -22.70 0.27
CA ARG A 145 -31.76 -23.57 0.50
C ARG A 145 -33.07 -22.81 0.35
N TRP A 146 -33.13 -21.60 0.91
CA TRP A 146 -34.32 -20.77 0.78
C TRP A 146 -34.60 -20.41 -0.66
N TYR A 147 -33.60 -19.92 -1.41
CA TYR A 147 -33.77 -19.60 -2.83
C TYR A 147 -34.26 -20.81 -3.63
N GLN A 148 -33.71 -22.01 -3.37
CA GLN A 148 -34.12 -23.25 -4.03
C GLN A 148 -35.58 -23.62 -3.75
N SER A 149 -36.02 -23.46 -2.50
CA SER A 149 -37.40 -23.75 -2.07
C SER A 149 -38.38 -22.69 -2.57
N HIS A 150 -37.98 -21.42 -2.52
CA HIS A 150 -38.79 -20.25 -2.86
C HIS A 150 -39.08 -20.14 -4.36
N LEU A 151 -38.10 -20.47 -5.20
CA LEU A 151 -38.25 -20.45 -6.67
C LEU A 151 -38.90 -21.73 -7.24
N GLY A 152 -39.24 -22.70 -6.39
CA GLY A 152 -40.06 -23.86 -6.74
C GLY A 152 -39.50 -24.72 -7.88
N GLY A 153 -38.18 -24.74 -8.06
CA GLY A 153 -37.50 -25.54 -9.10
C GLY A 153 -37.58 -24.99 -10.53
N ARG A 154 -38.18 -23.81 -10.76
CA ARG A 154 -38.20 -23.18 -12.09
C ARG A 154 -36.83 -22.68 -12.54
N THR A 155 -36.01 -22.29 -11.59
CA THR A 155 -34.65 -21.80 -11.79
C THR A 155 -33.70 -22.61 -10.91
N LYS A 156 -32.61 -23.12 -11.49
CA LYS A 156 -31.59 -23.84 -10.74
C LYS A 156 -30.83 -22.84 -9.86
N VAL A 157 -30.68 -23.12 -8.57
CA VAL A 157 -29.87 -22.31 -7.67
C VAL A 157 -28.54 -23.01 -7.49
N LEU A 158 -27.43 -22.34 -7.83
CA LEU A 158 -26.08 -22.88 -7.75
C LEU A 158 -25.25 -22.08 -6.75
N LEU A 159 -24.76 -22.73 -5.70
CA LEU A 159 -23.78 -22.16 -4.79
C LEU A 159 -22.37 -22.36 -5.38
N ILE A 160 -21.63 -21.28 -5.59
CA ILE A 160 -20.22 -21.35 -5.99
C ILE A 160 -19.37 -21.09 -4.77
N THR A 161 -18.57 -22.09 -4.39
CA THR A 161 -17.62 -22.00 -3.28
C THR A 161 -16.35 -22.77 -3.63
N ASN A 162 -15.20 -22.19 -3.29
CA ASN A 162 -13.91 -22.88 -3.37
C ASN A 162 -13.56 -23.59 -2.05
N ASP A 163 -14.37 -23.46 -1.00
CA ASP A 163 -14.23 -24.21 0.24
C ASP A 163 -14.78 -25.63 0.06
N ARG A 164 -13.90 -26.62 0.22
CA ARG A 164 -14.22 -28.05 0.09
C ARG A 164 -15.26 -28.50 1.12
N GLU A 165 -15.16 -28.00 2.35
CA GLU A 165 -16.02 -28.39 3.45
C GLU A 165 -17.40 -27.74 3.32
N ASN A 166 -17.46 -26.47 2.90
CA ASN A 166 -18.73 -25.80 2.60
C ASN A 166 -19.45 -26.50 1.44
N LYS A 167 -18.72 -26.86 0.38
CA LYS A 167 -19.24 -27.64 -0.76
C LYS A 167 -19.79 -28.99 -0.32
N ARG A 168 -19.02 -29.76 0.48
CA ARG A 168 -19.43 -31.08 0.99
C ARG A 168 -20.73 -30.98 1.78
N LYS A 169 -20.80 -30.06 2.76
CA LYS A 169 -21.99 -29.82 3.58
C LYS A 169 -23.19 -29.37 2.74
N ALA A 170 -22.98 -28.51 1.74
CA ALA A 170 -24.04 -28.07 0.85
C ALA A 170 -24.66 -29.23 0.05
N ILE A 171 -23.84 -30.14 -0.46
CA ILE A 171 -24.30 -31.34 -1.20
C ILE A 171 -25.05 -32.29 -0.27
N GLU A 172 -24.56 -32.55 0.94
CA GLU A 172 -25.25 -33.37 1.96
C GLU A 172 -26.63 -32.79 2.34
N GLU A 173 -26.74 -31.47 2.29
CA GLU A 173 -27.96 -30.73 2.54
C GLU A 173 -28.91 -30.62 1.34
N GLY A 174 -28.57 -31.24 0.21
CA GLY A 174 -29.39 -31.30 -1.02
C GLY A 174 -29.30 -30.05 -1.90
N LEU A 175 -28.27 -29.22 -1.72
CA LEU A 175 -28.02 -28.02 -2.52
C LEU A 175 -27.11 -28.34 -3.71
N SER A 176 -27.32 -27.64 -4.84
CA SER A 176 -26.35 -27.66 -5.93
C SER A 176 -25.17 -26.76 -5.58
N ALA A 177 -23.98 -27.34 -5.39
CA ALA A 177 -22.76 -26.60 -5.10
C ALA A 177 -21.59 -27.04 -5.98
N GLU A 178 -20.89 -26.08 -6.57
CA GLU A 178 -19.74 -26.31 -7.45
C GLU A 178 -18.55 -25.42 -7.08
N SER A 179 -17.35 -25.84 -7.47
CA SER A 179 -16.18 -24.96 -7.40
C SER A 179 -16.21 -23.96 -8.56
N VAL A 180 -15.53 -22.82 -8.41
CA VAL A 180 -15.44 -21.80 -9.48
C VAL A 180 -14.94 -22.43 -10.78
N GLU A 181 -13.91 -23.27 -10.68
CA GLU A 181 -13.30 -23.96 -11.82
C GLU A 181 -14.28 -24.90 -12.54
N SER A 182 -15.10 -25.68 -11.79
CA SER A 182 -16.14 -26.54 -12.37
C SER A 182 -17.22 -25.73 -13.08
N TYR A 183 -17.64 -24.63 -12.44
CA TYR A 183 -18.64 -23.74 -12.99
C TYR A 183 -18.16 -23.09 -14.29
N VAL A 184 -16.93 -22.57 -14.33
CA VAL A 184 -16.37 -21.95 -15.54
C VAL A 184 -16.23 -22.97 -16.69
N ARG A 185 -15.83 -24.21 -16.41
CA ARG A 185 -15.83 -25.28 -17.42
C ARG A 185 -17.22 -25.55 -17.98
N SER A 186 -18.26 -25.48 -17.13
CA SER A 186 -19.65 -25.69 -17.56
C SER A 186 -20.16 -24.61 -18.51
N LEU A 187 -19.59 -23.40 -18.46
CA LEU A 187 -19.94 -22.28 -19.35
C LEU A 187 -19.37 -22.43 -20.78
N ALA A 188 -18.54 -23.44 -21.02
CA ALA A 188 -17.93 -23.77 -22.32
C ALA A 188 -17.17 -22.60 -22.99
N GLN A 189 -16.61 -21.68 -22.19
CA GLN A 189 -15.79 -20.56 -22.65
C GLN A 189 -14.34 -20.72 -22.16
N PRO A 190 -13.40 -21.13 -23.02
CA PRO A 190 -12.02 -21.41 -22.63
C PRO A 190 -11.30 -20.18 -22.05
N ALA A 191 -11.58 -18.98 -22.58
CA ALA A 191 -10.95 -17.73 -22.17
C ALA A 191 -11.25 -17.32 -20.71
N LEU A 192 -12.29 -17.88 -20.09
CA LEU A 192 -12.61 -17.62 -18.69
C LEU A 192 -11.74 -18.43 -17.74
N LEU A 193 -11.15 -19.55 -18.18
CA LEU A 193 -10.27 -20.38 -17.35
C LEU A 193 -8.95 -19.67 -17.05
N ASP A 194 -8.47 -18.83 -17.96
CA ASP A 194 -7.26 -18.03 -17.78
C ASP A 194 -7.42 -16.97 -16.68
N LEU A 195 -8.67 -16.57 -16.37
CA LEU A 195 -9.00 -15.63 -15.30
C LEU A 195 -9.22 -16.31 -13.94
N VAL A 196 -9.25 -17.64 -13.89
CA VAL A 196 -9.45 -18.36 -12.62
C VAL A 196 -8.15 -18.40 -11.86
N VAL A 197 -8.11 -17.70 -10.73
CA VAL A 197 -6.97 -17.79 -9.80
C VAL A 197 -6.98 -19.17 -9.15
N LEU A 198 -6.06 -20.05 -9.54
CA LEU A 198 -5.85 -21.33 -8.88
C LEU A 198 -5.03 -21.09 -7.61
N PRO A 199 -5.49 -21.54 -6.42
CA PRO A 199 -4.66 -21.48 -5.24
C PRO A 199 -3.42 -22.36 -5.47
N THR A 200 -2.24 -21.79 -5.22
CA THR A 200 -0.97 -22.51 -5.22
C THR A 200 -1.06 -23.61 -4.16
N SER A 201 -1.18 -24.87 -4.60
CA SER A 201 -1.33 -26.13 -3.84
C SER A 201 -2.77 -26.63 -3.55
N GLN A 202 -3.04 -27.86 -4.03
CA GLN A 202 -4.29 -28.61 -3.84
C GLN A 202 -4.33 -29.40 -2.50
N ASP A 203 -3.35 -29.26 -1.61
CA ASP A 203 -3.21 -30.07 -0.39
C ASP A 203 -2.86 -29.23 0.85
N VAL A 204 -3.67 -28.21 1.14
CA VAL A 204 -3.71 -27.62 2.48
C VAL A 204 -5.10 -27.91 3.04
N GLY A 205 -5.23 -28.96 3.86
CA GLY A 205 -6.27 -28.97 4.88
C GLY A 205 -6.12 -27.70 5.72
N MET A 206 -7.20 -27.17 6.31
CA MET A 206 -7.22 -25.92 7.10
C MET A 206 -6.06 -25.81 8.12
N GLU A 207 -4.88 -25.47 7.65
CA GLU A 207 -3.83 -24.79 8.38
C GLU A 207 -3.79 -23.43 7.75
N GLU A 208 -4.52 -22.53 8.42
CA GLU A 208 -4.26 -21.10 8.43
C GLU A 208 -4.10 -20.49 7.02
N VAL A 209 -5.22 -20.33 6.31
CA VAL A 209 -5.39 -19.07 5.57
C VAL A 209 -5.27 -18.01 6.64
N GLU A 210 -4.08 -17.42 6.76
CA GLU A 210 -3.74 -16.53 7.86
C GLU A 210 -4.87 -15.53 8.01
N ASP A 211 -5.54 -15.61 9.16
CA ASP A 211 -6.52 -14.64 9.57
C ASP A 211 -5.87 -13.26 9.42
N ILE A 212 -6.29 -12.48 8.42
CA ILE A 212 -6.07 -11.02 8.33
C ILE A 212 -6.92 -10.32 9.43
N ARG A 213 -7.08 -10.96 10.59
CA ARG A 213 -7.37 -10.29 11.85
C ARG A 213 -6.08 -9.59 12.29
N PRO A 214 -6.16 -8.43 12.96
CA PRO A 214 -4.99 -7.69 13.45
C PRO A 214 -4.17 -8.39 14.56
N SER A 215 -4.28 -9.71 14.70
CA SER A 215 -3.74 -10.51 15.80
C SER A 215 -2.47 -11.28 15.44
N LYS A 216 -2.20 -11.50 14.15
CA LYS A 216 -0.93 -12.07 13.64
C LYS A 216 -0.40 -11.17 12.51
N LYS A 217 -0.11 -9.90 12.80
CA LYS A 217 0.81 -9.17 11.92
C LYS A 217 2.15 -9.92 12.02
N LYS A 218 2.63 -10.52 10.92
CA LYS A 218 4.04 -10.92 10.80
C LYS A 218 4.84 -9.70 11.26
N ILE A 219 5.56 -9.82 12.37
CA ILE A 219 6.30 -8.69 12.94
C ILE A 219 7.50 -8.48 12.00
N ILE A 220 7.31 -7.66 10.97
CA ILE A 220 8.32 -7.39 9.93
C ILE A 220 9.51 -6.64 10.54
N TYR A 221 9.24 -5.76 11.51
CA TYR A 221 10.25 -4.89 12.11
C TYR A 221 10.58 -5.32 13.53
N SER A 222 11.86 -5.58 13.77
CA SER A 222 12.38 -5.84 15.11
C SER A 222 12.20 -4.62 16.03
N GLU A 223 12.04 -4.85 17.32
CA GLU A 223 12.02 -3.78 18.31
C GLU A 223 13.38 -3.07 18.35
N HIS A 224 13.37 -1.74 18.51
CA HIS A 224 14.61 -0.98 18.64
C HIS A 224 15.23 -1.22 20.02
N LYS A 225 16.54 -1.40 20.05
CA LYS A 225 17.28 -1.55 21.31
C LYS A 225 17.17 -0.29 22.16
N PRO A 226 17.14 -0.41 23.51
CA PRO A 226 17.12 0.75 24.37
C PRO A 226 18.39 1.58 24.19
N MET A 227 18.29 2.90 24.38
CA MET A 227 19.43 3.80 24.17
C MET A 227 20.65 3.44 25.03
N SER A 228 20.46 2.87 26.21
CA SER A 228 21.55 2.39 27.08
C SER A 228 22.37 1.27 26.44
N GLU A 229 21.70 0.30 25.80
CA GLU A 229 22.35 -0.80 25.06
C GLU A 229 23.04 -0.27 23.81
N ILE A 230 22.41 0.67 23.10
CA ILE A 230 23.01 1.33 21.93
C ILE A 230 24.29 2.07 22.32
N THR A 231 24.26 2.92 23.36
CA THR A 231 25.44 3.67 23.81
C THR A 231 26.56 2.74 24.28
N SER A 232 26.22 1.67 25.01
CA SER A 232 27.19 0.66 25.41
C SER A 232 27.80 -0.04 24.18
N GLY A 233 26.97 -0.48 23.23
CA GLY A 233 27.45 -1.14 22.02
C GLY A 233 28.28 -0.24 21.12
N LEU A 234 28.00 1.07 21.06
CA LEU A 234 28.84 2.05 20.37
C LEU A 234 30.21 2.20 21.05
N LEU A 235 30.27 2.22 22.39
CA LEU A 235 31.52 2.33 23.13
C LEU A 235 32.41 1.08 22.98
N HIS A 236 31.79 -0.10 22.95
CA HIS A 236 32.49 -1.38 22.77
C HIS A 236 32.75 -1.74 21.30
N GLY A 237 32.36 -0.89 20.35
CA GLY A 237 32.55 -1.13 18.90
C GLY A 237 31.69 -2.26 18.33
N ILE A 238 30.62 -2.65 19.02
CA ILE A 238 29.64 -3.65 18.55
C ILE A 238 28.67 -3.00 17.56
N TYR A 239 28.30 -1.74 17.81
CA TYR A 239 27.45 -0.96 16.93
C TYR A 239 28.24 0.17 16.29
N HIS A 240 27.78 0.57 15.11
CA HIS A 240 28.36 1.64 14.32
C HIS A 240 27.30 2.72 14.09
N GLN A 241 27.59 3.94 14.54
CA GLN A 241 26.73 5.08 14.30
C GLN A 241 27.07 5.70 12.94
N GLY A 242 26.02 6.13 12.23
CA GLY A 242 26.16 6.87 10.98
C GLY A 242 24.85 7.47 10.48
N LYS A 243 24.95 8.33 9.46
CA LYS A 243 23.78 8.88 8.78
C LYS A 243 23.31 7.92 7.70
N LEU A 244 22.06 7.49 7.77
CA LEU A 244 21.43 6.65 6.75
C LEU A 244 21.17 7.46 5.48
N ARG A 245 21.59 6.96 4.33
CA ARG A 245 21.27 7.49 3.00
C ARG A 245 20.57 6.41 2.19
N VAL A 246 19.31 6.63 1.84
CA VAL A 246 18.53 5.65 1.08
C VAL A 246 18.83 5.83 -0.41
N ASN A 247 18.98 4.73 -1.14
CA ASN A 247 19.16 4.77 -2.59
C ASN A 247 17.91 5.37 -3.24
N ARG A 248 18.11 6.34 -4.15
CA ARG A 248 17.01 7.02 -4.86
C ARG A 248 16.25 6.09 -5.81
N TYR A 249 16.92 5.08 -6.35
CA TYR A 249 16.34 4.14 -7.31
C TYR A 249 15.79 2.87 -6.65
N ASN A 250 16.31 2.52 -5.47
CA ASN A 250 15.87 1.36 -4.71
C ASN A 250 15.56 1.75 -3.26
N PRO A 251 14.27 1.91 -2.88
CA PRO A 251 13.89 2.25 -1.51
C PRO A 251 14.30 1.23 -0.46
N PHE A 252 14.64 0.01 -0.87
CA PHE A 252 15.04 -1.11 -0.01
C PHE A 252 16.56 -1.30 0.05
N GLU A 253 17.33 -0.34 -0.44
CA GLU A 253 18.77 -0.31 -0.32
C GLU A 253 19.20 1.01 0.30
N ALA A 254 20.02 0.96 1.35
CA ALA A 254 20.53 2.14 2.02
C ALA A 254 22.00 1.98 2.42
N TYR A 255 22.67 3.11 2.60
CA TYR A 255 24.08 3.20 2.94
C TYR A 255 24.27 4.00 4.23
N VAL A 256 25.10 3.49 5.14
CA VAL A 256 25.47 4.16 6.39
C VAL A 256 26.98 4.34 6.41
N GLY A 257 27.44 5.58 6.32
CA GLY A 257 28.85 5.90 6.54
C GLY A 257 29.13 5.93 8.05
N SER A 258 30.12 5.15 8.50
CA SER A 258 30.60 5.20 9.88
C SER A 258 32.09 5.54 9.95
N GLU A 259 32.43 6.51 10.79
CA GLU A 259 33.82 6.92 11.05
C GLU A 259 34.67 5.77 11.64
N SER A 260 34.02 4.81 12.30
CA SER A 260 34.67 3.69 12.98
C SER A 260 35.14 2.57 12.04
N ILE A 261 34.51 2.41 10.88
CA ILE A 261 34.87 1.37 9.88
C ILE A 261 35.70 1.98 8.75
N GLY A 262 35.50 3.27 8.45
CA GLY A 262 36.17 3.94 7.33
C GLY A 262 35.62 3.55 5.95
N ASP A 263 34.56 2.73 5.91
CA ASP A 263 33.84 2.32 4.70
C ASP A 263 32.31 2.44 4.90
N GLU A 264 31.55 2.35 3.82
CA GLU A 264 30.08 2.43 3.82
C GLU A 264 29.46 1.07 4.11
N ILE A 265 28.62 0.99 5.15
CA ILE A 265 27.82 -0.20 5.47
C ILE A 265 26.56 -0.19 4.60
N VAL A 266 26.33 -1.28 3.87
CA VAL A 266 25.12 -1.44 3.05
C VAL A 266 24.02 -2.13 3.86
N ILE A 267 22.78 -1.68 3.70
CA ILE A 267 21.60 -2.22 4.36
C ILE A 267 20.58 -2.59 3.29
N TYR A 268 20.19 -3.86 3.25
CA TYR A 268 19.24 -4.41 2.28
C TYR A 268 17.93 -4.80 2.94
N GLY A 269 16.81 -4.49 2.28
CA GLY A 269 15.48 -4.91 2.67
C GLY A 269 14.86 -4.04 3.78
N ARG A 270 13.52 -3.97 3.76
CA ARG A 270 12.76 -3.16 4.72
C ARG A 270 12.96 -3.60 6.17
N ALA A 271 13.11 -4.91 6.41
CA ALA A 271 13.33 -5.47 7.75
C ALA A 271 14.64 -4.94 8.38
N ASN A 272 15.74 -4.94 7.62
CA ASN A 272 17.05 -4.47 8.11
C ASN A 272 17.14 -2.94 8.17
N MET A 273 16.40 -2.20 7.34
CA MET A 273 16.28 -0.74 7.47
C MET A 273 15.50 -0.33 8.74
N ASN A 274 14.66 -1.23 9.27
CA ASN A 274 14.01 -1.13 10.58
C ASN A 274 13.42 0.25 10.92
N ARG A 275 12.44 0.70 10.11
CA ARG A 275 11.70 1.96 10.31
C ARG A 275 12.57 3.24 10.27
N ALA A 276 13.78 3.16 9.71
CA ALA A 276 14.66 4.32 9.52
C ALA A 276 14.36 5.05 8.20
N PHE A 277 14.55 6.36 8.21
CA PHE A 277 14.32 7.24 7.05
C PHE A 277 15.62 7.86 6.54
N ASP A 278 15.59 8.34 5.30
CA ASP A 278 16.72 9.09 4.73
C ASP A 278 17.14 10.25 5.63
N GLY A 279 18.43 10.27 5.95
CA GLY A 279 19.08 11.24 6.81
C GLY A 279 18.94 11.00 8.32
N ASP A 280 18.22 9.96 8.76
CA ASP A 280 18.24 9.54 10.17
C ASP A 280 19.67 9.19 10.61
N ILE A 281 19.99 9.48 11.88
CA ILE A 281 21.21 8.99 12.52
C ILE A 281 20.87 7.66 13.19
N VAL A 282 21.47 6.59 12.70
CA VAL A 282 21.13 5.20 13.07
C VAL A 282 22.30 4.51 13.74
N ALA A 283 22.00 3.54 14.59
CA ALA A 283 22.94 2.55 15.09
C ALA A 283 22.78 1.27 14.26
N VAL A 284 23.88 0.80 13.67
CA VAL A 284 23.93 -0.36 12.78
C VAL A 284 24.78 -1.45 13.42
N GLU A 285 24.31 -2.69 13.34
CA GLU A 285 25.05 -3.90 13.66
C GLU A 285 25.49 -4.56 12.36
N LEU A 286 26.74 -4.99 12.28
CA LEU A 286 27.24 -5.73 11.12
C LEU A 286 26.66 -7.15 11.12
N LEU A 287 26.23 -7.60 9.94
CA LEU A 287 25.83 -8.98 9.73
C LEU A 287 27.06 -9.88 9.58
N PRO A 288 26.93 -11.19 9.84
CA PRO A 288 27.96 -12.17 9.55
C PRO A 288 28.49 -12.09 8.10
N GLN A 289 29.78 -12.38 7.90
CA GLN A 289 30.46 -12.21 6.60
C GLN A 289 29.89 -13.09 5.47
N ASP A 290 29.20 -14.17 5.80
CA ASP A 290 28.45 -15.02 4.87
C ASP A 290 27.28 -14.28 4.19
N GLN A 291 26.78 -13.22 4.81
CA GLN A 291 25.69 -12.39 4.29
C GLN A 291 26.20 -11.14 3.57
N TRP A 292 27.52 -11.00 3.43
CA TRP A 292 28.12 -9.89 2.69
C TRP A 292 28.05 -10.24 1.20
N HIS A 293 26.93 -9.89 0.58
CA HIS A 293 26.73 -10.15 -0.83
C HIS A 293 27.63 -9.28 -1.72
N GLU A 294 28.22 -9.89 -2.75
CA GLU A 294 28.81 -9.14 -3.86
C GLU A 294 27.70 -8.39 -4.59
N GLY A 295 27.97 -7.13 -4.97
CA GLY A 295 27.03 -6.19 -5.57
C GLY A 295 26.45 -6.62 -6.91
N LYS A 296 25.66 -7.70 -6.93
CA LYS A 296 24.63 -7.91 -7.92
C LYS A 296 23.44 -7.09 -7.43
N SER A 297 23.13 -6.06 -8.22
CA SER A 297 21.85 -5.36 -8.17
C SER A 297 20.75 -6.42 -8.35
N LEU A 298 20.29 -7.00 -7.24
CA LEU A 298 19.12 -7.86 -7.20
C LEU A 298 17.95 -6.93 -7.49
N ILE A 299 17.60 -6.83 -8.77
CA ILE A 299 16.21 -6.59 -9.16
C ILE A 299 15.45 -7.73 -8.49
N ALA A 300 14.59 -7.37 -7.55
CA ALA A 300 13.85 -8.25 -6.67
C ALA A 300 13.36 -9.51 -7.40
N ALA A 301 13.90 -10.66 -7.00
CA ALA A 301 13.39 -11.97 -7.41
C ALA A 301 12.91 -12.81 -6.21
N ASP A 302 13.08 -12.30 -4.98
CA ASP A 302 12.68 -13.03 -3.76
C ASP A 302 11.55 -12.33 -2.96
N ASP A 303 10.95 -11.27 -3.50
CA ASP A 303 9.79 -10.57 -2.88
C ASP A 303 8.50 -10.74 -3.72
N GLU A 304 8.35 -11.81 -4.51
CA GLU A 304 7.07 -12.10 -5.20
C GLU A 304 5.90 -12.37 -4.22
N GLU A 305 6.18 -12.59 -2.92
CA GLU A 305 5.14 -12.75 -1.90
C GLU A 305 4.64 -11.42 -1.29
N ASP A 306 5.34 -10.30 -1.48
CA ASP A 306 5.03 -9.02 -0.80
C ASP A 306 4.36 -7.97 -1.73
N GLU A 307 4.07 -8.32 -2.99
CA GLU A 307 3.41 -7.41 -3.96
C GLU A 307 1.92 -7.11 -3.65
N GLU A 308 1.30 -7.77 -2.66
CA GLU A 308 -0.12 -7.54 -2.34
C GLU A 308 -0.40 -6.35 -1.38
N GLU A 309 0.63 -5.67 -0.84
CA GLU A 309 0.41 -4.36 -0.19
C GLU A 309 0.61 -3.21 -1.21
N ASP A 310 -0.52 -2.68 -1.68
CA ASP A 310 -0.75 -1.53 -2.58
C ASP A 310 0.13 -0.29 -2.27
N VAL A 311 1.44 -0.34 -2.55
CA VAL A 311 2.34 0.83 -2.60
C VAL A 311 2.34 1.36 -4.03
N ARG A 312 1.36 2.19 -4.36
CA ARG A 312 1.35 2.95 -5.62
C ARG A 312 2.53 3.91 -5.64
N LEU A 313 3.61 3.53 -6.31
CA LEU A 313 4.65 4.48 -6.73
C LEU A 313 3.98 5.45 -7.70
N ALA A 314 3.93 6.74 -7.34
CA ALA A 314 3.52 7.78 -8.27
C ALA A 314 4.43 7.72 -9.51
N PRO A 315 3.89 7.87 -10.74
CA PRO A 315 4.70 7.86 -11.94
C PRO A 315 5.71 9.01 -11.85
N SER A 316 7.00 8.67 -11.87
CA SER A 316 8.07 9.65 -11.97
C SER A 316 7.94 10.39 -13.29
N SER A 317 7.90 11.72 -13.21
CA SER A 317 7.98 12.63 -14.36
C SER A 317 9.11 12.20 -15.28
N ALA A 318 8.79 12.04 -16.56
CA ALA A 318 9.74 11.80 -17.62
C ALA A 318 10.53 13.09 -17.86
N ASP A 319 11.77 13.14 -17.37
CA ASP A 319 12.86 13.95 -17.91
C ASP A 319 14.13 13.67 -17.09
N ASP A 320 15.01 12.79 -17.60
CA ASP A 320 16.44 13.10 -17.71
C ASP A 320 17.24 11.97 -18.42
N ALA A 321 18.23 12.42 -19.19
CA ALA A 321 18.96 11.77 -20.27
C ALA A 321 19.69 10.43 -19.95
N PRO A 322 19.96 9.58 -20.96
CA PRO A 322 20.61 8.29 -20.78
C PRO A 322 22.09 8.46 -20.41
N ARG A 323 22.53 7.86 -19.30
CA ARG A 323 23.96 7.65 -19.05
C ARG A 323 24.45 6.43 -19.83
N ASN A 324 25.37 6.72 -20.74
CA ASN A 324 26.11 5.81 -21.59
C ASN A 324 26.84 4.75 -20.74
N THR A 325 26.35 3.51 -20.76
CA THR A 325 27.08 2.35 -20.23
C THR A 325 28.21 2.01 -21.20
N ASN A 326 29.41 2.55 -20.96
CA ASN A 326 30.61 2.05 -21.61
C ASN A 326 30.89 0.63 -21.09
N LEU A 327 30.55 -0.36 -21.93
CA LEU A 327 31.06 -1.72 -21.90
C LEU A 327 32.58 -1.69 -22.03
N VAL A 328 33.30 -1.73 -20.92
CA VAL A 328 34.74 -2.01 -20.94
C VAL A 328 34.92 -3.51 -21.06
N GLN A 329 35.47 -3.91 -22.20
CA GLN A 329 35.87 -5.27 -22.52
C GLN A 329 36.91 -5.78 -21.51
N SER A 330 36.67 -7.00 -21.03
CA SER A 330 37.54 -7.76 -20.14
C SER A 330 38.91 -8.06 -20.75
N THR A 331 39.98 -7.70 -20.06
CA THR A 331 41.31 -8.32 -20.20
C THR A 331 41.63 -9.12 -18.92
N PRO A 332 42.27 -10.29 -19.03
CA PRO A 332 42.47 -11.17 -17.88
C PRO A 332 43.76 -10.86 -17.11
N ALA A 333 43.69 -11.18 -15.81
CA ALA A 333 44.78 -11.32 -14.85
C ALA A 333 45.36 -10.03 -14.23
N SER A 334 44.86 -9.70 -13.04
CA SER A 334 45.72 -9.52 -11.86
C SER A 334 44.90 -9.75 -10.60
N THR A 335 45.49 -10.48 -9.65
CA THR A 335 44.92 -10.92 -8.37
C THR A 335 44.60 -9.70 -7.50
N ALA A 336 43.41 -9.12 -7.68
CA ALA A 336 42.92 -8.02 -6.86
C ALA A 336 42.16 -8.58 -5.66
N TYR A 337 42.57 -8.16 -4.46
CA TYR A 337 41.80 -8.36 -3.22
C TYR A 337 40.35 -7.91 -3.46
N VAL A 338 39.40 -8.84 -3.43
CA VAL A 338 37.98 -8.54 -3.55
C VAL A 338 37.53 -7.97 -2.21
N SER A 339 37.43 -6.64 -2.11
CA SER A 339 36.85 -5.97 -0.95
C SER A 339 35.34 -6.20 -0.94
N THR A 340 34.88 -7.18 -0.18
CA THR A 340 33.45 -7.37 0.11
C THR A 340 32.99 -6.21 0.99
N ARG A 341 31.94 -5.50 0.56
CA ARG A 341 31.40 -4.37 1.33
C ARG A 341 30.70 -4.90 2.58
N PRO A 342 30.86 -4.22 3.73
CA PRO A 342 30.18 -4.64 4.96
C PRO A 342 28.66 -4.47 4.81
N VAL A 343 27.90 -5.51 5.16
CA VAL A 343 26.43 -5.47 5.21
C VAL A 343 25.99 -5.41 6.67
N GLY A 344 24.95 -4.62 6.96
CA GLY A 344 24.45 -4.43 8.32
C GLY A 344 22.94 -4.30 8.42
N ARG A 345 22.46 -4.22 9.66
CA ARG A 345 21.05 -3.97 10.01
C ARG A 345 20.92 -2.87 11.05
N VAL A 346 19.85 -2.09 10.96
CA VAL A 346 19.54 -1.01 11.92
C VAL A 346 18.95 -1.61 13.19
N VAL A 347 19.66 -1.42 14.30
CA VAL A 347 19.23 -1.87 15.65
C VAL A 347 18.48 -0.77 16.41
N GLY A 348 18.67 0.49 16.02
CA GLY A 348 17.98 1.62 16.65
C GLY A 348 18.27 2.95 15.96
N ILE A 349 17.47 3.95 16.30
CA ILE A 349 17.53 5.28 15.69
C ILE A 349 17.87 6.29 16.78
N ILE A 350 19.04 6.89 16.66
CA ILE A 350 19.62 7.81 17.65
C ILE A 350 19.02 9.21 17.48
N LYS A 351 18.87 9.66 16.23
CA LYS A 351 18.26 10.96 15.91
C LYS A 351 17.42 10.86 14.65
N ARG A 352 16.17 11.30 14.74
CA ARG A 352 15.25 11.39 13.61
C ARG A 352 15.54 12.64 12.76
N ASN A 353 15.42 12.49 11.45
CA ASN A 353 15.45 13.54 10.46
C ASN A 353 14.04 13.78 9.89
N TRP A 354 13.06 13.93 10.78
CA TRP A 354 11.69 14.22 10.39
C TRP A 354 11.54 15.69 10.08
N ASN A 355 11.70 16.04 8.81
CA ASN A 355 11.22 17.31 8.30
C ASN A 355 9.79 17.11 7.78
N SER A 356 8.92 18.10 7.93
CA SER A 356 7.69 18.12 7.15
C SER A 356 8.08 18.02 5.68
N GLN A 357 7.76 16.88 5.04
CA GLN A 357 8.00 16.68 3.61
C GLN A 357 7.12 17.64 2.82
N ASP A 358 7.53 18.90 2.73
CA ASP A 358 7.15 19.73 1.60
C ASP A 358 8.07 19.30 0.45
N LEU A 359 7.47 18.75 -0.60
CA LEU A 359 8.13 18.22 -1.81
C LEU A 359 8.83 19.33 -2.65
N ARG A 360 9.16 20.47 -2.04
CA ARG A 360 9.68 21.67 -2.69
C ARG A 360 11.15 21.97 -2.35
N HIS A 361 11.88 21.04 -1.75
CA HIS A 361 13.30 21.22 -1.46
C HIS A 361 14.21 20.59 -2.54
N LEU A 362 14.13 21.10 -3.77
CA LEU A 362 15.27 21.03 -4.68
C LEU A 362 16.23 22.17 -4.32
N ARG A 363 17.38 21.83 -3.74
CA ARG A 363 18.53 22.75 -3.70
C ARG A 363 19.29 22.58 -5.00
N VAL A 364 18.96 23.40 -5.99
CA VAL A 364 19.77 23.55 -7.21
C VAL A 364 20.64 24.78 -7.01
N PHE A 365 21.95 24.58 -7.07
CA PHE A 365 22.94 25.65 -7.10
C PHE A 365 23.32 25.92 -8.55
N SER A 366 23.27 27.18 -8.96
CA SER A 366 23.94 27.68 -10.16
C SER A 366 24.65 28.97 -9.80
N VAL A 367 25.86 29.15 -10.31
CA VAL A 367 26.69 30.35 -10.14
C VAL A 367 26.74 31.04 -11.48
N ASP A 368 26.17 32.24 -11.59
CA ASP A 368 26.34 33.07 -12.77
C ASP A 368 27.45 34.10 -12.52
N LEU A 369 28.50 34.02 -13.34
CA LEU A 369 29.61 34.96 -13.39
C LEU A 369 29.44 35.80 -14.67
N LEU A 370 29.38 37.13 -14.54
CA LEU A 370 29.50 38.03 -15.69
C LEU A 370 30.72 38.94 -15.45
N ILE A 371 31.80 38.67 -16.19
CA ILE A 371 33.00 39.50 -16.25
C ILE A 371 32.98 40.26 -17.58
N ILE A 372 33.12 41.58 -17.54
CA ILE A 372 33.41 42.41 -18.72
C ILE A 372 34.91 42.70 -18.72
N VAL A 373 35.61 42.40 -19.81
CA VAL A 373 37.06 42.59 -19.98
C VAL A 373 37.32 43.79 -20.89
N LEU A 374 38.02 44.81 -20.39
CA LEU A 374 38.78 45.79 -21.18
C LEU A 374 40.12 46.09 -20.48
N ASN A 375 41.10 46.59 -21.24
CA ASN A 375 42.55 46.65 -20.94
C ASN A 375 43.01 47.61 -19.81
N ASN A 376 42.28 47.61 -18.69
CA ASN A 376 42.65 47.87 -17.31
C ASN A 376 41.52 47.20 -16.53
N VAL A 377 41.78 46.05 -15.89
CA VAL A 377 40.69 45.20 -15.41
C VAL A 377 40.12 45.80 -14.12
N GLN A 378 39.01 46.52 -14.23
CA GLN A 378 38.22 46.96 -13.11
C GLN A 378 36.99 46.06 -12.97
N SER A 379 36.85 45.40 -11.82
CA SER A 379 35.69 44.62 -11.45
C SER A 379 34.94 45.35 -10.35
N ASP A 380 33.72 45.80 -10.66
CA ASP A 380 32.85 46.46 -9.70
C ASP A 380 31.79 45.48 -9.21
N ILE A 381 31.75 45.25 -7.90
CA ILE A 381 30.77 44.38 -7.24
C ILE A 381 29.79 45.28 -6.47
N ALA A 382 28.49 44.97 -6.50
CA ALA A 382 27.50 45.68 -5.71
C ALA A 382 27.86 45.73 -4.21
N ASP A 383 27.92 46.92 -3.62
CA ASP A 383 28.24 47.06 -2.20
C ASP A 383 27.01 46.83 -1.31
N VAL A 384 26.75 45.56 -1.01
CA VAL A 384 25.68 45.13 -0.10
C VAL A 384 26.04 45.43 1.37
N THR A 385 27.33 45.53 1.70
CA THR A 385 27.80 45.71 3.09
C THR A 385 27.43 47.07 3.68
N ASN A 386 27.21 48.05 2.81
CA ASN A 386 26.67 49.35 3.20
C ASN A 386 25.19 49.30 3.66
N PHE A 387 24.43 48.28 3.25
CA PHE A 387 22.99 48.17 3.54
C PHE A 387 22.64 47.03 4.50
N VAL A 388 23.46 45.98 4.57
CA VAL A 388 23.28 44.83 5.46
C VAL A 388 24.42 44.81 6.46
N HIS A 389 24.10 44.97 7.74
CA HIS A 389 25.10 45.02 8.81
C HIS A 389 25.03 43.76 9.71
N PRO A 390 26.16 43.28 10.24
CA PRO A 390 26.21 42.09 11.09
C PRO A 390 25.28 42.17 12.30
N GLY A 391 24.58 41.08 12.61
CA GLY A 391 23.70 40.97 13.78
C GLY A 391 22.39 41.75 13.66
N THR A 392 22.05 42.24 12.47
CA THR A 392 20.72 42.78 12.19
C THR A 392 19.74 41.65 11.84
N PRO A 393 18.42 41.82 12.05
CA PRO A 393 17.44 40.81 11.63
C PRO A 393 17.51 40.47 10.12
N LEU A 394 17.94 41.44 9.31
CA LEU A 394 18.15 41.24 7.88
C LEU A 394 19.35 40.31 7.59
N ASP A 395 20.43 40.46 8.35
CA ASP A 395 21.62 39.60 8.30
C ASP A 395 21.30 38.19 8.79
N GLU A 396 20.55 38.04 9.89
CA GLU A 396 20.10 36.74 10.39
C GLU A 396 19.22 35.99 9.37
N GLU A 397 18.25 36.67 8.76
CA GLU A 397 17.39 36.09 7.72
C GLU A 397 18.21 35.73 6.45
N ALA A 398 19.13 36.59 6.03
CA ALA A 398 20.01 36.31 4.89
C ALA A 398 20.91 35.10 5.16
N ALA A 399 21.48 35.00 6.37
CA ALA A 399 22.29 33.87 6.81
C ALA A 399 21.46 32.57 6.88
N GLN A 400 20.21 32.65 7.34
CA GLN A 400 19.31 31.49 7.37
C GLN A 400 18.96 30.99 5.96
N ARG A 401 18.76 31.90 4.99
CA ARG A 401 18.52 31.55 3.58
C ARG A 401 19.77 31.04 2.88
N GLY A 402 20.93 31.60 3.21
CA GLY A 402 22.25 31.24 2.70
C GLY A 402 22.52 31.62 1.24
N THR A 403 21.53 31.52 0.34
CA THR A 403 21.65 31.89 -1.08
C THR A 403 20.30 32.20 -1.71
N SER A 404 20.31 32.88 -2.86
CA SER A 404 19.13 33.05 -3.70
C SER A 404 18.91 31.77 -4.53
N VAL A 405 17.70 31.20 -4.49
CA VAL A 405 17.36 29.97 -5.21
C VAL A 405 16.65 30.32 -6.51
N TYR A 406 17.19 29.85 -7.64
CA TYR A 406 16.61 30.04 -8.97
C TYR A 406 15.86 28.77 -9.39
N LEU A 407 14.60 28.93 -9.77
CA LEU A 407 13.70 27.91 -10.32
C LEU A 407 13.28 28.36 -11.73
N VAL A 408 12.74 27.44 -12.54
CA VAL A 408 12.38 27.69 -13.95
C VAL A 408 11.56 28.98 -14.14
N GLU A 409 10.57 29.23 -13.28
CA GLU A 409 9.69 30.40 -13.39
C GLU A 409 9.83 31.40 -12.23
N ARG A 410 10.69 31.10 -11.24
CA ARG A 410 10.73 31.87 -9.99
C ARG A 410 12.13 31.98 -9.42
N ARG A 411 12.47 33.17 -8.93
CA ARG A 411 13.60 33.39 -8.05
C ARG A 411 13.11 33.58 -6.61
N ILE A 412 13.76 32.90 -5.67
CA ILE A 412 13.56 33.10 -4.23
C ILE A 412 14.79 33.85 -3.73
N ASP A 413 14.62 35.14 -3.46
CA ASP A 413 15.72 36.03 -3.12
C ASP A 413 16.26 35.79 -1.71
N MET A 414 17.59 35.83 -1.56
CA MET A 414 18.26 35.86 -0.26
C MET A 414 17.97 37.17 0.50
N LEU A 415 17.93 38.29 -0.23
CA LEU A 415 17.67 39.62 0.29
C LEU A 415 16.32 40.17 -0.23
N PRO A 416 15.70 41.14 0.44
CA PRO A 416 14.50 41.80 -0.05
C PRO A 416 14.66 42.35 -1.48
N LYS A 417 13.61 42.21 -2.29
CA LYS A 417 13.59 42.69 -3.68
C LYS A 417 14.05 44.13 -3.87
N PRO A 418 13.70 45.12 -3.03
CA PRO A 418 14.21 46.48 -3.19
C PRO A 418 15.75 46.57 -3.14
N LEU A 419 16.40 45.74 -2.32
CA LEU A 419 17.86 45.67 -2.26
C LEU A 419 18.44 44.96 -3.48
N THR A 420 17.90 43.79 -3.84
CA THR A 420 18.43 42.97 -4.94
C THR A 420 18.16 43.54 -6.32
N GLU A 421 16.99 44.12 -6.57
CA GLU A 421 16.55 44.53 -7.92
C GLU A 421 16.82 46.01 -8.21
N ASP A 422 17.01 46.85 -7.19
CA ASP A 422 17.12 48.30 -7.39
C ASP A 422 18.30 48.96 -6.67
N ILE A 423 18.37 48.85 -5.33
CA ILE A 423 19.33 49.64 -4.53
C ILE A 423 20.76 49.15 -4.70
N CYS A 424 21.00 47.84 -4.62
CA CYS A 424 22.33 47.26 -4.79
C CYS A 424 22.60 46.87 -6.24
N SER A 425 21.57 46.75 -7.09
CA SER A 425 21.76 46.42 -8.50
C SER A 425 22.48 47.57 -9.22
N LEU A 426 23.59 47.25 -9.90
CA LEU A 426 24.34 48.19 -10.74
C LEU A 426 23.60 48.45 -12.06
N ARG A 427 22.55 49.27 -12.00
CA ARG A 427 21.72 49.64 -13.16
C ARG A 427 22.42 50.70 -14.01
N SER A 428 22.25 50.62 -15.33
CA SER A 428 22.75 51.64 -16.27
C SER A 428 22.18 53.01 -15.93
N ASP A 429 23.00 54.05 -16.11
CA ASP A 429 22.61 55.47 -16.00
C ASP A 429 22.13 55.92 -14.61
N VAL A 430 22.47 55.16 -13.56
CA VAL A 430 22.18 55.53 -12.17
C VAL A 430 23.40 55.35 -11.28
N GLU A 431 23.70 56.35 -10.45
CA GLU A 431 24.76 56.23 -9.45
C GLU A 431 24.42 55.16 -8.40
N ARG A 432 25.38 54.27 -8.15
CA ARG A 432 25.26 53.13 -7.25
C ARG A 432 26.55 52.90 -6.48
N LEU A 433 26.43 52.40 -5.26
CA LEU A 433 27.58 52.01 -4.44
C LEU A 433 28.12 50.68 -4.93
N ALA A 434 29.44 50.64 -5.17
CA ALA A 434 30.14 49.45 -5.60
C ALA A 434 31.46 49.30 -4.83
N PHE A 435 31.86 48.05 -4.63
CA PHE A 435 33.19 47.68 -4.22
C PHE A 435 34.02 47.38 -5.47
N SER A 436 34.95 48.27 -5.79
CA SER A 436 35.78 48.20 -7.00
C SER A 436 37.11 47.50 -6.71
N VAL A 437 37.45 46.52 -7.54
CA VAL A 437 38.76 45.87 -7.58
C VAL A 437 39.44 46.24 -8.89
N ILE A 438 40.56 46.96 -8.82
CA ILE A 438 41.31 47.42 -10.00
C ILE A 438 42.64 46.65 -10.03
N TRP A 439 42.92 45.99 -11.16
CA TRP A 439 44.13 45.18 -11.39
C TRP A 439 45.13 45.85 -12.33
#